data_AF-A0A432KDD3-F1
#
_entry.id   AF-A0A432KDD3-F1
#
_cell.length_a   1.000
_cell.length_b   1.000
_cell.length_c   1.000
_cell.angle_alpha   90.00
_cell.angle_beta   90.00
_cell.angle_gamma   90.00
#
_symmetry.space_group_name_H-M   'P 1'
#
loop_
_entity.id
_entity.type
_entity.pdbx_description
1 polymer ?
#
loop_
_entity_poly.entity_id
_entity_poly.type
_entity_poly.pdbx_seq_one_letter_code
_entity_poly.pdbx_strand_id
1 'polypeptide(L)'
;MKRKTVIIILFSILSFTLKAAKLDISIFHNIEKNQISFTSKTGKYVIIANQKTVLEIQKGEELRISQVHDSLISLYHGDKFIGNYKELYFKGKGFVNVFKLKIEQSPINVRDYDDDLIIRFYKHKIQLINRVDIENYTAGVVESEALGSSKDLQFFFVQAITCRTYALVNYLKHVDEGFNLCDDVHCQYYLGRCHHSDILRATARTSGEVIVDENQRMISAAFHSNCGGQT
;
A
#
# COMPACT_ATOMS: atom_id res chain seq x y z
N MET A 1 14.93 25.61 -62.72
CA MET A 1 15.11 25.60 -61.25
C MET A 1 14.02 24.74 -60.62
N LYS A 2 14.36 23.53 -60.14
CA LYS A 2 13.41 22.61 -59.48
C LYS A 2 13.36 22.92 -57.97
N ARG A 3 12.20 23.36 -57.47
CA ARG A 3 11.94 23.54 -56.02
C ARG A 3 11.80 22.16 -55.37
N LYS A 4 12.64 21.86 -54.37
CA LYS A 4 12.49 20.69 -53.50
C LYS A 4 11.56 21.07 -52.34
N THR A 5 10.43 20.40 -52.24
CA THR A 5 9.53 20.51 -51.08
C THR A 5 10.06 19.59 -49.98
N VAL A 6 10.48 20.16 -48.86
CA VAL A 6 10.85 19.41 -47.65
C VAL A 6 9.58 19.20 -46.84
N ILE A 7 9.16 17.95 -46.68
CA ILE A 7 8.06 17.56 -45.78
C ILE A 7 8.68 17.28 -44.42
N ILE A 8 8.39 18.12 -43.44
CA ILE A 8 8.77 17.92 -42.03
C ILE A 8 7.64 17.11 -41.39
N ILE A 9 7.91 15.84 -41.05
CA ILE A 9 7.00 15.00 -40.29
C ILE A 9 7.19 15.35 -38.81
N LEU A 10 6.21 16.04 -38.22
CA LEU A 10 6.18 16.37 -36.81
C LEU A 10 5.74 15.13 -36.01
N PHE A 11 6.71 14.41 -35.44
CA PHE A 11 6.43 13.28 -34.54
C PHE A 11 5.95 13.83 -33.19
N SER A 12 4.63 13.84 -32.98
CA SER A 12 4.02 14.13 -31.68
C SER A 12 4.34 12.99 -30.71
N ILE A 13 5.35 13.17 -29.86
CA ILE A 13 5.61 12.28 -28.73
C ILE A 13 4.48 12.48 -27.72
N LEU A 14 3.50 11.59 -27.75
CA LEU A 14 2.47 11.52 -26.71
C LEU A 14 3.14 10.97 -25.44
N SER A 15 3.55 11.87 -24.55
CA SER A 15 4.08 11.48 -23.24
C SER A 15 2.93 10.89 -22.41
N PHE A 16 2.75 9.57 -22.47
CA PHE A 16 1.96 8.86 -21.48
C PHE A 16 2.66 9.04 -20.13
N THR A 17 2.09 9.86 -19.25
CA THR A 17 2.49 9.86 -17.85
C THR A 17 2.06 8.51 -17.28
N LEU A 18 3.00 7.57 -17.11
CA LEU A 18 2.77 6.41 -16.23
C LEU A 18 2.51 6.98 -14.84
N LYS A 19 1.24 7.02 -14.43
CA LYS A 19 0.93 7.19 -13.01
C LYS A 19 1.21 5.84 -12.36
N ALA A 20 2.13 5.83 -11.40
CA ALA A 20 2.31 4.72 -10.48
C ALA A 20 0.93 4.35 -9.89
N ALA A 21 0.52 3.09 -10.07
CA ALA A 21 -0.75 2.60 -9.58
C ALA A 21 -0.64 2.42 -8.05
N LYS A 22 -1.29 3.31 -7.30
CA LYS A 22 -1.40 3.16 -5.85
C LYS A 22 -2.65 2.38 -5.48
N LEU A 23 -2.51 1.54 -4.47
CA LEU A 23 -3.58 0.79 -3.83
C LEU A 23 -3.83 1.38 -2.44
N ASP A 24 -5.10 1.52 -2.09
CA ASP A 24 -5.55 1.85 -0.74
C ASP A 24 -5.89 0.54 -0.02
N ILE A 25 -5.03 0.11 0.90
CA ILE A 25 -5.17 -1.16 1.61
C ILE A 25 -5.65 -0.90 3.04
N SER A 26 -6.81 -1.44 3.43
CA SER A 26 -7.25 -1.41 4.82
C SER A 26 -6.37 -2.33 5.65
N ILE A 27 -5.55 -1.76 6.53
CA ILE A 27 -4.60 -2.51 7.37
C ILE A 27 -5.12 -2.66 8.80
N PHE A 28 -4.72 -3.74 9.46
CA PHE A 28 -5.26 -4.18 10.75
C PHE A 28 -6.79 -4.29 10.69
N HIS A 29 -7.37 -4.75 9.57
CA HIS A 29 -8.80 -4.61 9.25
C HIS A 29 -9.72 -5.14 10.36
N ASN A 30 -9.39 -6.32 10.89
CA ASN A 30 -10.17 -7.05 11.90
C ASN A 30 -9.68 -6.86 13.34
N ILE A 31 -8.87 -5.82 13.59
CA ILE A 31 -8.34 -5.49 14.91
C ILE A 31 -8.97 -4.17 15.39
N GLU A 32 -9.38 -4.13 16.66
CA GLU A 32 -9.81 -2.89 17.32
C GLU A 32 -8.62 -1.97 17.60
N LYS A 33 -8.82 -0.67 17.37
CA LYS A 33 -7.73 0.33 17.34
C LYS A 33 -8.13 1.54 18.15
N ASN A 34 -7.78 1.54 19.43
CA ASN A 34 -8.08 2.67 20.32
C ASN A 34 -6.93 3.66 20.39
N GLN A 35 -5.69 3.16 20.36
CA GLN A 35 -4.48 3.96 20.39
C GLN A 35 -3.44 3.38 19.42
N ILE A 36 -2.93 4.24 18.57
CA ILE A 36 -1.99 3.94 17.50
C ILE A 36 -0.76 4.83 17.67
N SER A 37 0.41 4.24 17.51
CA SER A 37 1.66 4.96 17.34
C SER A 37 2.08 4.89 15.88
N PHE A 38 2.44 6.05 15.31
CA PHE A 38 3.04 6.20 14.00
C PHE A 38 4.45 6.74 14.16
N THR A 39 5.45 6.02 13.65
CA THR A 39 6.84 6.49 13.65
C THR A 39 7.36 6.61 12.22
N SER A 40 7.96 7.74 11.86
CA SER A 40 8.70 7.82 10.59
C SER A 40 9.98 6.99 10.67
N LYS A 41 10.04 5.85 9.97
CA LYS A 41 11.24 4.99 9.91
C LYS A 41 12.25 5.50 8.90
N THR A 42 11.77 5.97 7.76
CA THR A 42 12.57 6.55 6.67
C THR A 42 11.77 7.64 5.98
N GLY A 43 12.43 8.73 5.62
CA GLY A 43 11.81 9.87 4.97
C GLY A 43 11.21 10.88 5.95
N LYS A 44 10.71 11.97 5.39
CA LYS A 44 9.94 13.01 6.08
C LYS A 44 8.46 12.78 5.77
N TYR A 45 7.60 12.92 6.77
CA TYR A 45 6.15 12.88 6.60
C TYR A 45 5.54 14.24 6.86
N VAL A 46 4.62 14.62 5.99
CA VAL A 46 3.76 15.80 6.16
C VAL A 46 2.37 15.28 6.49
N ILE A 47 1.85 15.73 7.63
CA ILE A 47 0.52 15.35 8.12
C ILE A 47 -0.44 16.45 7.67
N ILE A 48 -1.47 16.05 6.94
CA ILE A 48 -2.43 16.93 6.30
C ILE A 48 -3.82 16.60 6.84
N ALA A 49 -4.56 17.65 7.22
CA ALA A 49 -5.96 17.57 7.62
C ALA A 49 -6.71 18.78 7.06
N ASN A 50 -7.97 18.62 6.66
CA ASN A 50 -8.77 19.72 6.10
C ASN A 50 -8.04 20.51 4.99
N GLN A 51 -7.32 19.79 4.12
CA GLN A 51 -6.51 20.33 3.01
C GLN A 51 -5.34 21.25 3.44
N LYS A 52 -4.97 21.26 4.72
CA LYS A 52 -3.84 22.04 5.25
C LYS A 52 -2.83 21.12 5.93
N THR A 53 -1.55 21.45 5.81
CA THR A 53 -0.51 20.83 6.64
C THR A 53 -0.73 21.22 8.09
N VAL A 54 -0.84 20.24 8.98
CA VAL A 54 -1.00 20.44 10.43
C VAL A 54 0.28 20.17 11.21
N LEU A 55 1.12 19.28 10.69
CA LEU A 55 2.40 18.92 11.30
C LEU A 55 3.34 18.36 10.23
N GLU A 56 4.64 18.51 10.43
CA GLU A 56 5.66 17.79 9.68
C GLU A 56 6.55 17.06 10.66
N ILE A 57 6.92 15.82 10.33
CA ILE A 57 7.84 15.01 11.14
C ILE A 57 8.99 14.46 10.30
N GLN A 58 10.14 14.35 10.93
CA GLN A 58 11.37 13.80 10.42
C GLN A 58 11.51 12.32 10.80
N LYS A 59 12.53 11.68 10.24
CA LYS A 59 12.90 10.30 10.59
C LYS A 59 13.14 10.18 12.10
N GLY A 60 12.55 9.16 12.70
CA GLY A 60 12.67 8.81 14.11
C GLY A 60 11.61 9.44 15.01
N GLU A 61 10.91 10.48 14.54
CA GLU A 61 9.83 11.11 15.31
C GLU A 61 8.57 10.24 15.31
N GLU A 62 7.86 10.29 16.44
CA GLU A 62 6.70 9.46 16.73
C GLU A 62 5.47 10.33 17.03
N LEU A 63 4.33 9.92 16.49
CA LEU A 63 3.03 10.52 16.69
C LEU A 63 2.11 9.51 17.36
N ARG A 64 1.35 9.99 18.33
CA ARG A 64 0.32 9.21 19.00
C ARG A 64 -1.04 9.66 18.48
N ILE A 65 -1.83 8.66 18.10
CA ILE A 65 -3.18 8.83 17.58
C ILE A 65 -4.12 8.06 18.51
N SER A 66 -5.18 8.70 18.95
CA SER A 66 -6.18 8.05 19.81
C SER A 66 -7.59 8.42 19.40
N GLN A 67 -8.50 7.45 19.50
CA GLN A 67 -9.92 7.71 19.33
C GLN A 67 -10.44 8.61 20.47
N VAL A 68 -11.26 9.59 20.13
CA VAL A 68 -12.06 10.37 21.09
C VAL A 68 -13.53 9.96 20.93
N HIS A 69 -14.37 10.21 21.94
CA HIS A 69 -15.81 10.09 21.82
C HIS A 69 -16.34 10.85 20.57
N ASP A 70 -17.31 10.25 19.88
CA ASP A 70 -18.11 10.80 18.78
C ASP A 70 -17.35 11.37 17.57
N SER A 71 -16.65 10.47 16.87
CA SER A 71 -16.28 10.60 15.45
C SER A 71 -15.01 11.36 15.11
N LEU A 72 -14.17 11.64 16.11
CA LEU A 72 -12.91 12.35 15.92
C LEU A 72 -11.72 11.52 16.40
N ILE A 73 -10.58 11.82 15.81
CA ILE A 73 -9.27 11.26 16.13
C ILE A 73 -8.38 12.39 16.64
N SER A 74 -7.82 12.21 17.83
CA SER A 74 -6.81 13.11 18.37
C SER A 74 -5.44 12.78 17.81
N LEU A 75 -4.69 13.82 17.44
CA LEU A 75 -3.27 13.73 17.09
C LEU A 75 -2.40 14.38 18.17
N TYR A 76 -1.36 13.67 18.59
CA TYR A 76 -0.36 14.15 19.53
C TYR A 76 1.05 13.97 18.96
N HIS A 77 1.94 14.92 19.28
CA HIS A 77 3.38 14.81 19.05
C HIS A 77 4.08 14.90 20.42
N GLY A 78 4.62 13.77 20.89
CA GLY A 78 4.94 13.61 22.31
C GLY A 78 3.70 13.85 23.19
N ASP A 79 3.82 14.71 24.19
CA ASP A 79 2.71 15.11 25.07
C ASP A 79 1.88 16.27 24.51
N LYS A 80 2.33 16.91 23.41
CA LYS A 80 1.64 18.06 22.82
C LYS A 80 0.44 17.61 22.01
N PHE A 81 -0.75 18.07 22.41
CA PHE A 81 -1.96 17.95 21.61
C PHE A 81 -1.89 18.85 20.37
N ILE A 82 -2.12 18.25 19.19
CA ILE A 82 -2.06 18.94 17.89
C ILE A 82 -3.47 19.32 17.41
N GLY A 83 -4.46 18.46 17.64
CA GLY A 83 -5.85 18.73 17.26
C GLY A 83 -6.70 17.47 17.11
N ASN A 84 -7.98 17.70 16.88
CA ASN A 84 -8.98 16.66 16.59
C ASN A 84 -9.38 16.71 15.11
N TYR A 85 -9.41 15.55 14.47
CA TYR A 85 -9.61 15.44 13.03
C TYR A 85 -10.54 14.27 12.69
N LYS A 86 -11.35 14.42 11.64
CA LYS A 86 -12.13 13.30 11.08
C LYS A 86 -11.24 12.34 10.28
N GLU A 87 -10.24 12.92 9.62
CA GLU A 87 -9.33 12.23 8.71
C GLU A 87 -7.96 12.93 8.71
N LEU A 88 -6.91 12.13 8.67
CA LEU A 88 -5.51 12.53 8.64
C LEU A 88 -4.80 11.81 7.50
N TYR A 89 -4.04 12.56 6.71
CA TYR A 89 -3.19 12.03 5.65
C TYR A 89 -1.73 12.21 6.05
N PHE A 90 -1.00 11.11 6.14
CA PHE A 90 0.43 11.07 6.40
C PHE A 90 1.13 10.83 5.07
N LYS A 91 1.64 11.90 4.47
CA LYS A 91 2.23 11.86 3.13
C LYS A 91 3.74 11.92 3.21
N GLY A 92 4.41 10.88 2.70
CA GLY A 92 5.85 10.85 2.52
C GLY A 92 6.34 11.92 1.54
N LYS A 93 7.50 12.51 1.82
CA LYS A 93 8.15 13.51 0.94
C LYS A 93 9.49 13.06 0.36
N GLY A 94 10.00 11.92 0.80
CA GLY A 94 11.21 11.30 0.24
C GLY A 94 10.92 10.45 -1.00
N PHE A 95 11.97 10.02 -1.67
CA PHE A 95 11.90 9.00 -2.73
C PHE A 95 11.47 7.64 -2.19
N VAL A 96 11.93 7.31 -0.98
CA VAL A 96 11.51 6.13 -0.22
C VAL A 96 10.98 6.63 1.11
N ASN A 97 9.79 6.20 1.48
CA ASN A 97 9.17 6.52 2.75
C ASN A 97 8.71 5.23 3.39
N VAL A 98 9.11 5.04 4.65
CA VAL A 98 8.72 3.86 5.44
C VAL A 98 8.24 4.39 6.78
N PHE A 99 7.10 3.88 7.23
CA PHE A 99 6.56 4.19 8.55
C PHE A 99 6.35 2.92 9.34
N LYS A 100 6.51 3.01 10.66
CA LYS A 100 6.12 1.97 11.59
C LYS A 100 4.76 2.31 12.17
N LEU A 101 3.89 1.32 12.26
CA LEU A 101 2.68 1.37 13.07
C LEU A 101 2.78 0.39 14.24
N LYS A 102 2.32 0.85 15.39
CA LYS A 102 2.11 0.02 16.58
C LYS A 102 0.70 0.26 17.11
N ILE A 103 -0.04 -0.81 17.37
CA ILE A 103 -1.31 -0.75 18.10
C ILE A 103 -1.01 -1.04 19.58
N GLU A 104 -1.20 -0.07 20.46
CA GLU A 104 -0.72 -0.13 21.86
C GLU A 104 -1.30 -1.30 22.67
N GLN A 105 -2.51 -1.74 22.33
CA GLN A 105 -3.23 -2.79 23.05
C GLN A 105 -2.81 -4.22 22.65
N SER A 106 -1.80 -4.39 21.78
CA SER A 106 -1.37 -5.73 21.34
C SER A 106 0.14 -5.79 21.02
N PRO A 107 0.90 -6.71 21.65
CA PRO A 107 2.33 -6.87 21.40
C PRO A 107 2.65 -7.44 20.01
N ILE A 108 1.66 -8.03 19.32
CA ILE A 108 1.83 -8.69 18.01
C ILE A 108 1.59 -7.69 16.84
N ASN A 109 1.20 -6.45 17.14
CA ASN A 109 0.67 -5.51 16.16
C ASN A 109 1.65 -4.37 15.79
N VAL A 110 2.95 -4.67 15.72
CA VAL A 110 3.97 -3.74 15.22
C VAL A 110 4.38 -4.14 13.81
N ARG A 111 4.16 -3.26 12.83
CA ARG A 111 4.47 -3.52 11.42
C ARG A 111 5.07 -2.28 10.77
N ASP A 112 6.03 -2.49 9.88
CA ASP A 112 6.57 -1.44 9.01
C ASP A 112 5.80 -1.47 7.68
N TYR A 113 5.52 -0.30 7.10
CA TYR A 113 4.77 -0.13 5.86
C TYR A 113 5.46 0.88 4.95
N ASP A 114 5.23 0.74 3.66
CA ASP A 114 5.73 1.64 2.62
C ASP A 114 4.76 2.79 2.32
N ASP A 115 5.32 3.87 1.81
CA ASP A 115 4.61 5.02 1.22
C ASP A 115 3.77 5.83 2.21
N ASP A 116 2.45 5.89 2.03
CA ASP A 116 1.57 6.85 2.69
C ASP A 116 0.55 6.15 3.60
N LEU A 117 0.04 6.86 4.60
CA LEU A 117 -1.02 6.38 5.49
C LEU A 117 -2.19 7.36 5.52
N ILE A 118 -3.40 6.83 5.54
CA ILE A 118 -4.61 7.56 5.84
C ILE A 118 -5.21 6.97 7.11
N ILE A 119 -5.55 7.84 8.06
CA ILE A 119 -6.27 7.47 9.28
C ILE A 119 -7.58 8.24 9.28
N ARG A 120 -8.70 7.54 9.33
CA ARG A 120 -10.02 8.18 9.39
C ARG A 120 -10.96 7.47 10.34
N PHE A 121 -11.98 8.19 10.77
CA PHE A 121 -13.09 7.61 11.49
C PHE A 121 -14.15 7.12 10.50
N TYR A 122 -14.52 5.85 10.56
CA TYR A 122 -15.53 5.26 9.68
C TYR A 122 -16.34 4.21 10.43
N LYS A 123 -17.68 4.28 10.35
CA LYS A 123 -18.62 3.36 11.03
C LYS A 123 -18.25 3.07 12.49
N HIS A 124 -18.08 4.13 13.28
CA HIS A 124 -17.77 4.06 14.72
C HIS A 124 -16.40 3.48 15.11
N LYS A 125 -15.49 3.25 14.14
CA LYS A 125 -14.14 2.75 14.39
C LYS A 125 -13.07 3.55 13.66
N ILE A 126 -11.83 3.49 14.14
CA ILE A 126 -10.67 3.97 13.39
C ILE A 126 -10.38 2.98 12.24
N GLN A 127 -10.30 3.53 11.04
CA GLN A 127 -9.82 2.85 9.85
C GLN A 127 -8.41 3.36 9.51
N LEU A 128 -7.51 2.40 9.27
CA LEU A 128 -6.14 2.65 8.82
C LEU A 128 -6.04 2.15 7.39
N ILE A 129 -5.58 3.01 6.49
CA ILE A 129 -5.46 2.71 5.07
C ILE A 129 -4.03 3.02 4.64
N ASN A 130 -3.27 2.00 4.29
CA ASN A 130 -1.97 2.19 3.66
C ASN A 130 -2.18 2.46 2.17
N ARG A 131 -1.81 3.68 1.74
CA ARG A 131 -1.81 4.08 0.34
C ARG A 131 -0.44 3.80 -0.25
N VAL A 132 -0.31 2.65 -0.89
CA VAL A 132 0.96 2.03 -1.24
C VAL A 132 1.10 1.82 -2.74
N ASP A 133 2.31 1.92 -3.28
CA ASP A 133 2.61 1.52 -4.64
C ASP A 133 2.32 0.02 -4.85
N ILE A 134 1.75 -0.35 -6.00
CA ILE A 134 1.39 -1.73 -6.27
C ILE A 134 2.57 -2.71 -6.17
N GLU A 135 3.78 -2.29 -6.50
CA GLU A 135 4.96 -3.16 -6.41
C GLU A 135 5.38 -3.36 -4.95
N ASN A 136 5.32 -2.32 -4.12
CA ASN A 136 5.56 -2.43 -2.68
C ASN A 136 4.51 -3.33 -2.01
N TYR A 137 3.23 -3.18 -2.40
CA TYR A 137 2.15 -4.05 -1.94
C TYR A 137 2.39 -5.51 -2.35
N THR A 138 2.68 -5.74 -3.63
CA THR A 138 2.93 -7.07 -4.19
C THR A 138 4.06 -7.77 -3.44
N ALA A 139 5.19 -7.09 -3.21
CA ALA A 139 6.30 -7.65 -2.45
C ALA A 139 5.87 -8.02 -1.01
N GLY A 140 5.11 -7.16 -0.34
CA GLY A 140 4.61 -7.41 1.01
C GLY A 140 3.64 -8.60 1.10
N VAL A 141 2.77 -8.76 0.11
CA VAL A 141 1.87 -9.93 0.02
C VAL A 141 2.67 -11.21 -0.23
N VAL A 142 3.61 -11.20 -1.18
CA VAL A 142 4.43 -12.40 -1.46
C VAL A 142 5.23 -12.80 -0.22
N GLU A 143 5.78 -11.84 0.54
CA GLU A 143 6.43 -12.15 1.81
C GLU A 143 5.46 -12.75 2.84
N SER A 144 4.24 -12.23 2.92
CA SER A 144 3.25 -12.67 3.90
C SER A 144 2.66 -14.05 3.58
N GLU A 145 2.47 -14.38 2.30
CA GLU A 145 1.77 -15.60 1.86
C GLU A 145 2.68 -16.74 1.45
N ALA A 146 3.87 -16.44 0.93
CA ALA A 146 4.72 -17.41 0.25
C ALA A 146 6.10 -17.59 0.90
N LEU A 147 6.50 -16.72 1.84
CA LEU A 147 7.77 -16.89 2.55
C LEU A 147 7.74 -18.19 3.38
N GLY A 148 8.78 -19.02 3.20
CA GLY A 148 8.89 -20.31 3.85
C GLY A 148 8.33 -21.48 3.04
N SER A 149 7.52 -21.23 2.01
CA SER A 149 6.99 -22.26 1.11
C SER A 149 8.04 -22.76 0.09
N SER A 150 8.98 -21.89 -0.29
CA SER A 150 10.08 -22.22 -1.19
C SER A 150 11.28 -21.30 -0.94
N LYS A 151 12.46 -21.72 -1.43
CA LYS A 151 13.67 -20.90 -1.54
C LYS A 151 14.01 -20.58 -3.00
N ASP A 152 13.21 -21.06 -3.95
CA ASP A 152 13.44 -20.83 -5.37
C ASP A 152 13.00 -19.42 -5.78
N LEU A 153 13.90 -18.70 -6.43
CA LEU A 153 13.62 -17.37 -6.95
C LEU A 153 12.52 -17.39 -8.03
N GLN A 154 12.44 -18.44 -8.85
CA GLN A 154 11.41 -18.57 -9.88
C GLN A 154 10.01 -18.71 -9.28
N PHE A 155 9.91 -19.36 -8.13
CA PHE A 155 8.65 -19.42 -7.38
C PHE A 155 8.19 -18.01 -6.96
N PHE A 156 9.11 -17.15 -6.50
CA PHE A 156 8.76 -15.77 -6.17
C PHE A 156 8.41 -14.93 -7.41
N PHE A 157 8.95 -15.23 -8.60
CA PHE A 157 8.54 -14.56 -9.84
C PHE A 157 7.07 -14.85 -10.14
N VAL A 158 6.69 -16.14 -10.12
CA VAL A 158 5.31 -16.56 -10.36
C VAL A 158 4.38 -15.97 -9.30
N GLN A 159 4.76 -16.01 -8.02
CA GLN A 159 3.96 -15.44 -6.94
C GLN A 159 3.76 -13.93 -7.09
N ALA A 160 4.79 -13.18 -7.47
CA ALA A 160 4.66 -11.73 -7.70
C ALA A 160 3.66 -11.41 -8.81
N ILE A 161 3.74 -12.12 -9.96
CA ILE A 161 2.82 -11.92 -11.08
C ILE A 161 1.38 -12.30 -10.66
N THR A 162 1.20 -13.44 -9.99
CA THR A 162 -0.11 -13.91 -9.50
C THR A 162 -0.72 -12.92 -8.51
N CYS A 163 0.03 -12.48 -7.51
CA CYS A 163 -0.44 -11.55 -6.49
C CYS A 163 -0.82 -10.19 -7.11
N ARG A 164 0.02 -9.67 -8.02
CA ARG A 164 -0.26 -8.41 -8.73
C ARG A 164 -1.53 -8.51 -9.59
N THR A 165 -1.68 -9.61 -10.32
CA THR A 165 -2.86 -9.87 -11.15
C THR A 165 -4.12 -9.90 -10.29
N TYR A 166 -4.08 -10.63 -9.16
CA TYR A 166 -5.20 -10.64 -8.20
C TYR A 166 -5.56 -9.24 -7.73
N ALA A 167 -4.56 -8.46 -7.29
CA ALA A 167 -4.77 -7.13 -6.74
C ALA A 167 -5.45 -6.18 -7.73
N LEU A 168 -5.05 -6.24 -9.01
CA LEU A 168 -5.62 -5.42 -10.08
C LEU A 168 -7.04 -5.85 -10.46
N VAL A 169 -7.29 -7.16 -10.56
CA VAL A 169 -8.63 -7.70 -10.86
C VAL A 169 -9.62 -7.36 -9.74
N ASN A 170 -9.16 -7.37 -8.49
CA ASN A 170 -9.99 -7.11 -7.31
C ASN A 170 -9.89 -5.66 -6.81
N TYR A 171 -9.33 -4.74 -7.61
CA TYR A 171 -9.08 -3.34 -7.19
C TYR A 171 -10.33 -2.62 -6.63
N LEU A 172 -11.53 -2.98 -7.11
CA LEU A 172 -12.79 -2.35 -6.69
C LEU A 172 -13.52 -3.11 -5.57
N LYS A 173 -12.94 -4.19 -5.02
CA LYS A 173 -13.63 -5.11 -4.11
C LYS A 173 -14.21 -4.43 -2.86
N HIS A 174 -13.55 -3.41 -2.33
CA HIS A 174 -14.00 -2.66 -1.15
C HIS A 174 -14.21 -1.16 -1.42
N VAL A 175 -14.41 -0.76 -2.68
CA VAL A 175 -14.48 0.67 -3.06
C VAL A 175 -15.60 1.42 -2.33
N ASP A 176 -16.72 0.75 -2.04
CA ASP A 176 -17.86 1.29 -1.28
C ASP A 176 -17.53 1.53 0.19
N GLU A 177 -16.48 0.88 0.71
CA GLU A 177 -15.93 1.11 2.04
C GLU A 177 -14.76 2.11 2.02
N GLY A 178 -14.43 2.63 0.85
CA GLY A 178 -13.44 3.68 0.60
C GLY A 178 -11.99 3.20 0.66
N PHE A 179 -11.72 1.95 0.30
CA PHE A 179 -10.39 1.37 0.08
C PHE A 179 -10.48 0.28 -1.01
N ASN A 180 -9.36 -0.26 -1.49
CA ASN A 180 -9.33 -1.26 -2.56
C ASN A 180 -9.43 -2.70 -2.01
N LEU A 181 -8.51 -3.06 -1.11
CA LEU A 181 -8.34 -4.40 -0.54
C LEU A 181 -8.08 -4.34 0.97
N CYS A 182 -8.26 -5.44 1.71
CA CYS A 182 -7.89 -5.54 3.12
C CYS A 182 -6.66 -6.44 3.34
N ASP A 183 -6.08 -6.38 4.55
CA ASP A 183 -4.90 -7.16 4.94
C ASP A 183 -5.18 -8.57 5.47
N ASP A 184 -6.39 -9.10 5.21
CA ASP A 184 -6.84 -10.41 5.66
C ASP A 184 -7.02 -11.38 4.48
N VAL A 185 -7.11 -12.67 4.77
CA VAL A 185 -7.25 -13.78 3.80
C VAL A 185 -8.47 -13.66 2.88
N HIS A 186 -9.44 -12.82 3.25
CA HIS A 186 -10.56 -12.46 2.38
C HIS A 186 -10.10 -11.77 1.08
N CYS A 187 -9.01 -11.00 1.13
CA CYS A 187 -8.35 -10.40 -0.03
C CYS A 187 -7.02 -11.10 -0.28
N GLN A 188 -5.95 -10.59 0.31
CA GLN A 188 -4.61 -11.15 0.31
C GLN A 188 -3.99 -10.81 1.65
N TYR A 189 -3.23 -11.74 2.21
CA TYR A 189 -2.60 -11.53 3.49
C TYR A 189 -1.46 -10.52 3.33
N TYR A 190 -1.57 -9.36 3.96
CA TYR A 190 -0.64 -8.24 3.78
C TYR A 190 -0.14 -7.70 5.12
N LEU A 191 1.05 -8.16 5.54
CA LEU A 191 1.64 -7.74 6.83
C LEU A 191 2.54 -6.51 6.74
N GLY A 192 2.54 -5.81 5.60
CA GLY A 192 3.25 -4.56 5.40
C GLY A 192 4.44 -4.70 4.46
N ARG A 193 5.49 -3.93 4.73
CA ARG A 193 6.71 -3.85 3.92
C ARG A 193 7.41 -5.20 3.84
N CYS A 194 7.90 -5.55 2.65
CA CYS A 194 8.77 -6.70 2.44
C CYS A 194 10.20 -6.43 2.92
N HIS A 195 10.80 -7.42 3.58
CA HIS A 195 12.18 -7.41 4.08
C HIS A 195 13.08 -8.44 3.39
N HIS A 196 12.51 -9.39 2.64
CA HIS A 196 13.24 -10.45 1.95
C HIS A 196 13.79 -10.01 0.58
N SER A 197 15.11 -10.07 0.42
CA SER A 197 15.82 -9.56 -0.77
C SER A 197 15.43 -10.26 -2.08
N ASP A 198 15.20 -11.58 -2.07
CA ASP A 198 14.80 -12.30 -3.29
C ASP A 198 13.37 -11.97 -3.71
N ILE A 199 12.48 -11.67 -2.76
CA ILE A 199 11.09 -11.27 -3.06
C ILE A 199 11.08 -9.85 -3.64
N LEU A 200 11.88 -8.94 -3.07
CA LEU A 200 12.10 -7.61 -3.63
C LEU A 200 12.67 -7.69 -5.05
N ARG A 201 13.66 -8.57 -5.28
CA ARG A 201 14.23 -8.81 -6.61
C ARG A 201 13.20 -9.38 -7.58
N ALA A 202 12.40 -10.35 -7.14
CA ALA A 202 11.35 -10.97 -7.93
C ALA A 202 10.32 -9.95 -8.39
N THR A 203 9.76 -9.21 -7.44
CA THR A 203 8.74 -8.20 -7.69
C THR A 203 9.26 -7.10 -8.62
N ALA A 204 10.49 -6.63 -8.42
CA ALA A 204 11.11 -5.63 -9.29
C ALA A 204 11.36 -6.15 -10.72
N ARG A 205 11.75 -7.42 -10.89
CA ARG A 205 12.02 -8.01 -12.22
C ARG A 205 10.75 -8.33 -13.01
N THR A 206 9.64 -8.58 -12.33
CA THR A 206 8.33 -8.84 -12.95
C THR A 206 7.39 -7.65 -12.82
N SER A 207 7.91 -6.44 -12.61
CA SER A 207 7.09 -5.25 -12.41
C SER A 207 6.18 -5.01 -13.60
N GLY A 208 4.89 -4.78 -13.32
CA GLY A 208 3.85 -4.62 -14.34
C GLY A 208 3.45 -5.89 -15.09
N GLU A 209 4.11 -7.03 -14.87
CA GLU A 209 3.69 -8.30 -15.47
C GLU A 209 2.44 -8.83 -14.77
N VAL A 210 1.46 -9.25 -15.58
CA VAL A 210 0.17 -9.79 -15.16
C VAL A 210 -0.21 -10.99 -16.03
N ILE A 211 -1.09 -11.85 -15.53
CA ILE A 211 -1.61 -13.00 -16.27
C ILE A 211 -2.91 -12.62 -16.97
N VAL A 212 -2.97 -12.85 -18.29
CA VAL A 212 -4.16 -12.58 -19.13
C VAL A 212 -4.60 -13.82 -19.88
N ASP A 213 -5.89 -13.88 -20.23
CA ASP A 213 -6.46 -14.89 -21.12
C ASP A 213 -6.17 -14.58 -22.60
N GLU A 214 -6.66 -15.45 -23.49
CA GLU A 214 -6.56 -15.28 -24.96
C GLU A 214 -7.23 -13.99 -25.48
N ASN A 215 -8.16 -13.42 -24.70
CA ASN A 215 -8.85 -12.17 -25.01
C ASN A 215 -8.19 -10.96 -24.35
N GLN A 216 -6.97 -11.11 -23.81
CA GLN A 216 -6.21 -10.09 -23.10
C GLN A 216 -6.89 -9.53 -21.84
N ARG A 217 -7.76 -10.33 -21.22
CA ARG A 217 -8.39 -9.99 -19.94
C ARG A 217 -7.59 -10.60 -18.80
N MET A 218 -7.31 -9.83 -17.76
CA MET A 218 -6.66 -10.38 -16.56
C MET A 218 -7.50 -11.51 -15.96
N ILE A 219 -6.85 -12.63 -15.68
CA ILE A 219 -7.55 -13.81 -15.12
C ILE A 219 -7.85 -13.61 -13.63
N SER A 220 -8.84 -14.34 -13.11
CA SER A 220 -9.00 -14.50 -11.66
C SER A 220 -7.84 -15.34 -11.11
N ALA A 221 -6.74 -14.69 -10.72
CA ALA A 221 -5.51 -15.29 -10.24
C ALA A 221 -5.62 -15.80 -8.78
N ALA A 222 -6.56 -16.72 -8.53
CA ALA A 222 -6.73 -17.37 -7.23
C ALA A 222 -5.61 -18.40 -6.99
N PHE A 223 -5.12 -18.48 -5.75
CA PHE A 223 -4.17 -19.51 -5.32
C PHE A 223 -4.46 -19.95 -3.89
N HIS A 224 -3.87 -21.07 -3.49
CA HIS A 224 -4.07 -21.66 -2.17
C HIS A 224 -2.82 -22.46 -1.76
N SER A 225 -2.64 -22.69 -0.46
CA SER A 225 -1.41 -23.27 0.10
C SER A 225 -1.20 -24.75 -0.22
N ASN A 226 -2.26 -25.55 -0.29
CA ASN A 226 -2.20 -26.98 -0.60
C ASN A 226 -3.47 -27.44 -1.32
N CYS A 227 -3.33 -28.11 -2.46
CA CYS A 227 -4.44 -28.60 -3.28
C CYS A 227 -4.97 -29.98 -2.86
N GLY A 228 -4.28 -30.69 -1.95
CA GLY A 228 -4.64 -32.06 -1.59
C GLY A 228 -4.49 -33.09 -2.72
N GLY A 229 -3.92 -32.70 -3.87
CA GLY A 229 -3.60 -33.58 -5.00
C GLY A 229 -4.16 -33.14 -6.36
N GLN A 230 -5.13 -32.22 -6.41
CA GLN A 230 -5.74 -31.73 -7.65
C GLN A 230 -6.32 -30.32 -7.45
N THR A 231 -6.24 -29.47 -8.48
CA THR A 231 -6.83 -28.12 -8.53
C THR A 231 -7.84 -28.00 -9.66
#